data_AF-A0ABD6BQF7-F1
#
_entry.id   AF-A0ABD6BQF7-F1
#
_cell.length_a   1.000
_cell.length_b   1.000
_cell.length_c   1.000
_cell.angle_alpha   90.00
_cell.angle_beta   90.00
_cell.angle_gamma   90.00
#
_symmetry.space_group_name_H-M   'P 1'
#
loop_
_entity.id
_entity.type
_entity.pdbx_description
1 polymer ?
#
loop_
_entity_poly.entity_id
_entity_poly.type
_entity_poly.pdbx_seq_one_letter_code
_entity_poly.pdbx_strand_id
1 'polypeptide(L)'
;MGLFRSGDVIGIADDALTFALEASRETHPDEYMGLLRGEPAAEYGLDHDGLLVTDVLIVPGTESNPVSATVKTSMIPNDFSSVGSIHSHPNGVLQPSQADLATFTKGQVHIIIGHPYGENDWVALDREGKRRSLPVYDVELDDGEEFFDFTQEDIDAELGLDGEEP
;
A
#
# COMPACT_ATOMS: atom_id res chain seq x y z
N MET A 1 -2.33 -23.96 10.90
CA MET A 1 -1.30 -23.10 10.25
C MET A 1 -1.71 -22.94 8.79
N GLY A 2 -2.59 -21.97 8.53
CA GLY A 2 -3.14 -21.75 7.19
C GLY A 2 -2.08 -21.13 6.30
N LEU A 3 -1.64 -21.82 5.26
CA LEU A 3 -0.88 -21.19 4.19
C LEU A 3 -1.82 -20.19 3.50
N PHE A 4 -1.58 -18.90 3.69
CA PHE A 4 -2.16 -17.85 2.86
C PHE A 4 -1.83 -18.19 1.41
N ARG A 5 -2.82 -18.65 0.64
CA ARG A 5 -2.71 -18.65 -0.81
C ARG A 5 -2.64 -17.18 -1.20
N SER A 6 -1.55 -16.77 -1.85
CA SER A 6 -1.47 -15.45 -2.47
C SER A 6 -2.56 -15.38 -3.54
N GLY A 7 -3.72 -14.81 -3.19
CA GLY A 7 -4.78 -14.54 -4.15
C GLY A 7 -4.30 -13.55 -5.20
N ASP A 8 -4.87 -13.61 -6.40
CA ASP A 8 -4.58 -12.60 -7.42
C ASP A 8 -5.05 -11.22 -6.92
N VAL A 9 -4.26 -10.18 -7.20
CA VAL A 9 -4.71 -8.80 -6.91
C VAL A 9 -5.79 -8.41 -7.91
N ILE A 10 -6.99 -8.13 -7.43
CA ILE A 10 -8.18 -7.89 -8.26
C ILE A 10 -8.49 -6.40 -8.47
N GLY A 11 -7.90 -5.51 -7.67
CA GLY A 11 -8.15 -4.08 -7.72
C GLY A 11 -7.50 -3.31 -6.57
N ILE A 12 -7.83 -2.03 -6.49
CA ILE A 12 -7.41 -1.08 -5.46
C ILE A 12 -8.62 -0.33 -4.92
N ALA A 13 -8.67 -0.08 -3.61
CA ALA A 13 -9.67 0.78 -3.01
C ALA A 13 -9.46 2.24 -3.46
N ASP A 14 -10.55 2.97 -3.69
CA ASP A 14 -10.49 4.37 -4.12
C ASP A 14 -9.68 5.23 -3.14
N ASP A 15 -9.96 5.09 -1.84
CA ASP A 15 -9.26 5.82 -0.78
C ASP A 15 -7.74 5.56 -0.79
N ALA A 16 -7.31 4.31 -1.01
CA ALA A 16 -5.90 3.96 -1.09
C ALA A 16 -5.19 4.62 -2.29
N LEU A 17 -5.86 4.66 -3.45
CA LEU A 17 -5.36 5.33 -4.64
C LEU A 17 -5.33 6.85 -4.45
N THR A 18 -6.41 7.42 -3.90
CA THR A 18 -6.55 8.85 -3.62
C THR A 18 -5.45 9.32 -2.66
N PHE A 19 -5.21 8.58 -1.57
CA PHE A 19 -4.10 8.84 -0.67
C PHE A 19 -2.75 8.88 -1.41
N ALA A 20 -2.48 7.90 -2.28
CA ALA A 20 -1.23 7.86 -3.03
C ALA A 20 -1.07 9.04 -4.01
N LEU A 21 -2.15 9.46 -4.67
CA LEU A 21 -2.18 10.61 -5.57
C LEU A 21 -1.85 11.91 -4.80
N GLU A 22 -2.46 12.09 -3.63
CA GLU A 22 -2.20 13.24 -2.75
C GLU A 22 -0.77 13.23 -2.20
N ALA A 23 -0.31 12.10 -1.67
CA ALA A 23 1.06 11.96 -1.18
C ALA A 23 2.10 12.24 -2.28
N SER A 24 1.81 11.82 -3.51
CA SER A 24 2.65 12.12 -4.69
C SER A 24 2.70 13.61 -5.01
N ARG A 25 1.57 14.32 -4.85
CA ARG A 25 1.48 15.77 -5.02
C ARG A 25 2.25 16.53 -3.95
N GLU A 26 2.13 16.12 -2.69
CA GLU A 26 2.83 16.74 -1.55
C GLU A 26 4.34 16.50 -1.58
N THR A 27 4.79 15.36 -2.14
CA THR A 27 6.21 15.02 -2.27
C THR A 27 6.88 15.75 -3.45
N HIS A 28 6.11 16.31 -4.38
CA HIS A 28 6.64 17.00 -5.56
C HIS A 28 7.60 18.14 -5.14
N PRO A 29 8.79 18.27 -5.77
CA PRO A 29 9.24 17.64 -7.01
C PRO A 29 9.99 16.32 -6.85
N ASP A 30 10.02 15.73 -5.65
CA ASP A 30 10.68 14.44 -5.40
C ASP A 30 9.75 13.25 -5.74
N GLU A 31 10.34 12.08 -5.99
CA GLU A 31 9.57 10.85 -6.17
C GLU A 31 9.01 10.34 -4.84
N TYR A 32 7.70 10.13 -4.82
CA TYR A 32 7.02 9.36 -3.79
C TYR A 32 7.27 7.86 -4.02
N MET A 33 7.38 7.07 -2.95
CA MET A 33 7.54 5.62 -3.03
C MET A 33 6.92 4.95 -1.81
N GLY A 34 6.13 3.91 -2.07
CA GLY A 34 5.45 3.11 -1.06
C GLY A 34 5.30 1.65 -1.48
N LEU A 35 4.88 0.83 -0.53
CA LEU A 35 4.52 -0.57 -0.75
C LEU A 35 3.02 -0.74 -0.68
N LEU A 36 2.47 -1.51 -1.61
CA LEU A 36 1.05 -1.82 -1.62
C LEU A 36 0.79 -2.99 -0.68
N ARG A 37 -0.17 -2.83 0.23
CA ARG A 37 -0.71 -3.91 1.06
C ARG A 37 -2.06 -4.32 0.49
N GLY A 38 -2.33 -5.62 0.52
CA GLY A 38 -3.63 -6.13 0.10
C GLY A 38 -4.24 -7.13 1.06
N GLU A 39 -5.56 -7.08 1.16
CA GLU A 39 -6.38 -7.88 2.06
C GLU A 39 -7.44 -8.66 1.26
N PRO A 40 -8.00 -9.75 1.81
CA PRO A 40 -9.01 -10.52 1.13
C PRO A 40 -10.20 -9.66 0.70
N ALA A 41 -10.51 -9.64 -0.60
CA ALA A 41 -11.57 -8.81 -1.15
C ALA A 41 -12.97 -9.10 -0.55
N ALA A 42 -13.17 -10.34 -0.09
CA ALA A 42 -14.40 -10.77 0.58
C ALA A 42 -14.67 -10.02 1.90
N GLU A 43 -13.64 -9.47 2.57
CA GLU A 43 -13.79 -8.66 3.78
C GLU A 43 -14.47 -7.32 3.49
N TYR A 44 -14.35 -6.84 2.25
CA TYR A 44 -14.92 -5.57 1.77
C TYR A 44 -16.22 -5.77 0.96
N GLY A 45 -16.89 -6.91 1.13
CA GLY A 45 -18.17 -7.21 0.46
C GLY A 45 -18.06 -7.45 -1.06
N LEU A 46 -16.84 -7.61 -1.59
CA LEU A 46 -16.63 -7.92 -3.00
C LEU A 46 -16.77 -9.44 -3.22
N ASP A 47 -17.69 -9.82 -4.11
CA ASP A 47 -17.90 -11.22 -4.52
C ASP A 47 -16.81 -11.67 -5.51
N HIS A 48 -15.58 -11.71 -5.03
CA HIS A 48 -14.42 -12.02 -5.85
C HIS A 48 -13.34 -12.74 -5.03
N ASP A 49 -12.88 -13.88 -5.52
CA ASP A 49 -11.73 -14.56 -4.95
C ASP A 49 -10.47 -13.76 -5.31
N GLY A 50 -9.82 -13.13 -4.33
CA GLY A 50 -8.60 -12.36 -4.56
C GLY A 50 -8.25 -11.36 -3.45
N LEU A 51 -7.26 -10.53 -3.72
CA LEU A 51 -6.80 -9.47 -2.83
C LEU A 51 -7.17 -8.09 -3.38
N LEU A 52 -7.73 -7.25 -2.52
CA LEU A 52 -7.94 -5.83 -2.77
C LEU A 52 -6.75 -5.05 -2.17
N VAL A 53 -6.17 -4.12 -2.92
CA VAL A 53 -5.19 -3.19 -2.33
C VAL A 53 -5.93 -2.18 -1.47
N THR A 54 -5.63 -2.17 -0.16
CA THR A 54 -6.33 -1.36 0.85
C THR A 54 -5.45 -0.27 1.43
N ASP A 55 -4.12 -0.46 1.48
CA ASP A 55 -3.21 0.54 2.03
C ASP A 55 -1.96 0.77 1.16
N VAL A 56 -1.37 1.95 1.34
CA VAL A 56 -0.01 2.26 0.90
C VAL A 56 0.90 2.52 2.09
N LEU A 57 1.85 1.60 2.30
CA LEU A 57 2.82 1.69 3.37
C LEU A 57 4.02 2.53 2.94
N ILE A 58 4.26 3.63 3.66
CA ILE A 58 5.48 4.42 3.51
C ILE A 58 6.57 3.76 4.36
N VAL A 59 7.70 3.40 3.75
CA VAL A 59 8.81 2.82 4.50
C VAL A 59 9.65 3.94 5.13
N PRO A 60 9.82 3.95 6.46
CA PRO A 60 10.68 4.94 7.13
C PRO A 60 12.09 4.94 6.56
N GLY A 61 12.72 6.11 6.45
CA GLY A 61 14.09 6.25 5.93
C GLY A 61 14.23 5.96 4.43
N THR A 62 13.14 6.06 3.66
CA THR A 62 13.17 6.14 2.19
C THR A 62 13.92 7.41 1.79
N GLU A 63 14.96 7.25 0.98
CA GLU A 63 15.74 8.36 0.42
C GLU A 63 15.17 8.69 -0.96
N SER A 64 14.43 9.79 -1.04
CA SER A 64 13.80 10.29 -2.27
C SER A 64 14.57 11.46 -2.88
N ASN A 65 14.52 11.55 -4.20
CA ASN A 65 14.96 12.68 -5.00
C ASN A 65 14.08 12.78 -6.27
N PRO A 66 14.27 13.77 -7.15
CA PRO A 66 13.37 14.00 -8.29
C PRO A 66 13.33 12.92 -9.37
N VAL A 67 14.20 11.91 -9.29
CA VAL A 67 14.36 10.87 -10.32
C VAL A 67 14.42 9.44 -9.74
N SER A 68 14.38 9.30 -8.42
CA SER A 68 14.45 8.00 -7.75
C SER A 68 14.04 8.11 -6.29
N ALA A 69 13.45 7.03 -5.77
CA ALA A 69 13.30 6.80 -4.34
C ALA A 69 13.81 5.40 -3.96
N THR A 70 14.63 5.31 -2.91
CA THR A 70 15.27 4.06 -2.47
C THR A 70 14.78 3.64 -1.09
N VAL A 71 14.25 2.43 -1.00
CA VAL A 71 13.72 1.83 0.23
C VAL A 71 14.73 0.90 0.87
N LYS A 72 14.91 1.01 2.20
CA LYS A 72 15.72 0.05 2.99
C LYS A 72 14.85 -1.16 3.34
N THR A 73 15.06 -2.26 2.62
CA THR A 73 14.25 -3.49 2.74
C THR A 73 14.23 -4.10 4.14
N SER A 74 15.22 -3.81 4.98
CA SER A 74 15.26 -4.25 6.39
C SER A 74 14.23 -3.57 7.30
N MET A 75 13.60 -2.49 6.85
CA MET A 75 12.56 -1.76 7.60
C MET A 75 11.14 -2.09 7.13
N ILE A 76 10.98 -3.04 6.20
CA ILE A 76 9.67 -3.56 5.80
C ILE A 76 9.18 -4.49 6.91
N PRO A 77 8.01 -4.22 7.53
CA PRO A 77 7.52 -5.08 8.60
C PRO A 77 7.17 -6.48 8.07
N ASN A 78 7.47 -7.51 8.86
CA ASN A 78 7.39 -8.92 8.43
C ASN A 78 5.96 -9.47 8.26
N ASP A 79 4.94 -8.73 8.71
CA ASP A 79 3.57 -9.23 8.85
C ASP A 79 2.59 -8.74 7.76
N PHE A 80 3.10 -8.01 6.76
CA PHE A 80 2.25 -7.47 5.70
C PHE A 80 2.31 -8.34 4.44
N SER A 81 1.14 -8.68 3.91
CA SER A 81 0.93 -9.14 2.53
C SER A 81 1.24 -8.00 1.57
N SER A 82 2.52 -7.62 1.45
CA SER A 82 2.93 -6.69 0.40
C SER A 82 2.64 -7.33 -0.96
N VAL A 83 1.69 -6.72 -1.67
CA VAL A 83 1.22 -7.19 -2.97
C VAL A 83 1.87 -6.43 -4.13
N GLY A 84 2.73 -5.45 -3.84
CA GLY A 84 3.26 -4.58 -4.88
C GLY A 84 4.03 -3.37 -4.38
N SER A 85 4.38 -2.50 -5.32
CA SER A 85 4.97 -1.19 -5.06
C SER A 85 4.20 -0.08 -5.77
N ILE A 86 4.33 1.14 -5.28
CA ILE A 86 3.79 2.33 -5.91
C ILE A 86 4.80 3.47 -5.82
N HIS A 87 5.01 4.20 -6.91
CA HIS A 87 5.87 5.37 -6.90
C HIS A 87 5.39 6.44 -7.86
N SER A 88 5.87 7.67 -7.68
CA SER A 88 5.51 8.80 -8.52
C SER A 88 6.65 9.24 -9.42
N HIS A 89 6.30 9.72 -10.62
CA HIS A 89 7.18 10.34 -11.61
C HIS A 89 6.83 11.83 -11.71
N PRO A 90 7.64 12.73 -11.12
CA PRO A 90 7.45 14.19 -11.17
C PRO A 90 7.42 14.78 -12.59
N ASN A 91 7.97 14.04 -13.57
CA ASN A 91 7.97 14.42 -14.99
C ASN A 91 6.68 14.01 -15.75
N GLY A 92 5.76 13.28 -15.11
CA GLY A 92 4.49 12.84 -15.71
C GLY A 92 4.56 11.62 -16.63
N VAL A 93 5.74 11.04 -16.84
CA VAL A 93 5.89 9.84 -17.67
C VAL A 93 5.36 8.63 -16.90
N LEU A 94 4.52 7.81 -17.54
CA LEU A 94 3.98 6.58 -16.92
C LEU A 94 4.73 5.31 -17.37
N GLN A 95 5.83 5.49 -18.12
CA GLN A 95 6.64 4.37 -18.58
C GLN A 95 7.70 4.05 -17.53
N PRO A 96 7.82 2.78 -17.10
CA PRO A 96 8.84 2.41 -16.13
C PRO A 96 10.25 2.64 -16.69
N SER A 97 11.12 3.18 -15.84
CA SER A 97 12.56 3.23 -16.09
C SER A 97 13.19 1.84 -15.91
N GLN A 98 14.46 1.67 -16.31
CA GLN A 98 15.18 0.42 -16.01
C GLN A 98 15.41 0.23 -14.50
N ALA A 99 15.50 1.33 -13.73
CA ALA A 99 15.60 1.26 -12.28
C ALA A 99 14.28 0.77 -11.66
N ASP A 100 13.14 1.23 -12.19
CA ASP A 100 11.80 0.81 -11.74
C ASP A 100 11.61 -0.69 -12.00
N LEU A 101 11.96 -1.17 -13.19
CA LEU A 101 11.90 -2.61 -13.48
C LEU A 101 12.76 -3.45 -12.52
N ALA A 102 13.88 -2.90 -12.03
CA ALA A 102 14.71 -3.56 -11.04
C ALA A 102 14.09 -3.58 -9.63
N THR A 103 13.14 -2.69 -9.33
CA THR A 103 12.37 -2.72 -8.07
C THR A 103 11.16 -3.67 -8.15
N PHE A 104 10.69 -4.00 -9.35
CA PHE A 104 9.51 -4.87 -9.61
C PHE A 104 9.75 -6.38 -9.31
N THR A 105 10.57 -6.69 -8.33
CA THR A 105 11.03 -8.06 -8.03
C THR A 105 10.07 -8.85 -7.13
N LYS A 106 9.23 -8.17 -6.35
CA LYS A 106 8.28 -8.77 -5.39
C LYS A 106 6.91 -8.07 -5.48
N GLY A 107 5.84 -8.83 -5.23
CA GLY A 107 4.46 -8.35 -5.44
C GLY A 107 3.92 -8.69 -6.83
N GLN A 108 2.63 -8.55 -7.05
CA GLN A 108 1.94 -8.87 -8.31
C GLN A 108 1.64 -7.62 -9.15
N VAL A 109 1.57 -6.46 -8.51
CA VAL A 109 1.19 -5.19 -9.14
C VAL A 109 2.19 -4.10 -8.79
N HIS A 110 2.52 -3.25 -9.75
CA HIS A 110 3.38 -2.10 -9.56
C HIS A 110 2.71 -0.87 -10.16
N ILE A 111 2.52 0.18 -9.37
CA ILE A 111 1.81 1.39 -9.80
C ILE A 111 2.82 2.53 -10.02
N ILE A 112 2.69 3.21 -11.16
CA ILE A 112 3.39 4.48 -11.42
C ILE A 112 2.35 5.57 -11.49
N ILE A 113 2.53 6.64 -10.72
CA ILE A 113 1.72 7.86 -10.78
C ILE A 113 2.52 8.96 -11.47
N GLY A 114 1.97 9.64 -12.47
CA GLY A 114 2.58 10.77 -13.14
C GLY A 114 2.04 12.11 -12.65
N HIS A 115 2.87 13.15 -12.61
CA HIS A 115 2.40 14.53 -12.58
C HIS A 115 1.45 14.81 -13.77
N PRO A 116 0.29 15.47 -13.60
CA PRO A 116 -0.12 16.30 -12.45
C PRO A 116 -0.90 15.59 -11.34
N TYR A 117 -0.80 14.26 -11.22
CA TYR A 117 -1.38 13.46 -10.14
C TYR A 117 -2.91 13.50 -10.12
N GLY A 118 -3.55 13.60 -11.29
CA GLY A 118 -4.98 13.47 -11.44
C GLY A 118 -5.47 12.02 -11.29
N GLU A 119 -6.78 11.87 -11.16
CA GLU A 119 -7.51 10.59 -11.03
C GLU A 119 -7.09 9.51 -12.06
N ASN A 120 -6.64 9.92 -13.24
CA ASN A 120 -6.26 9.04 -14.34
C ASN A 120 -4.76 9.10 -14.68
N ASP A 121 -3.95 9.83 -13.92
CA ASP A 121 -2.52 10.01 -14.18
C ASP A 121 -1.69 8.89 -13.53
N TRP A 122 -2.09 7.63 -13.74
CA TRP A 122 -1.39 6.48 -13.20
C TRP A 122 -1.53 5.25 -14.09
N VAL A 123 -0.67 4.25 -13.86
CA VAL A 123 -0.75 2.96 -14.54
C VAL A 123 -0.37 1.82 -13.60
N ALA A 124 -1.08 0.70 -13.72
CA ALA A 124 -0.70 -0.55 -13.09
C ALA A 124 0.11 -1.43 -14.07
N LEU A 125 1.19 -2.02 -13.56
CA LEU A 125 2.14 -2.83 -14.28
C LEU A 125 2.32 -4.19 -13.58
N ASP A 126 2.65 -5.21 -14.35
CA ASP A 126 3.15 -6.47 -13.82
C ASP A 126 4.67 -6.42 -13.56
N ARG A 127 5.25 -7.54 -13.11
CA ARG A 127 6.70 -7.66 -12.85
C ARG A 127 7.58 -7.47 -14.08
N GLU A 128 7.04 -7.63 -15.28
CA GLU A 128 7.75 -7.42 -16.54
C GLU A 128 7.60 -5.97 -17.04
N GLY A 129 6.89 -5.11 -16.29
CA GLY A 129 6.58 -3.74 -16.68
C GLY A 129 5.51 -3.65 -17.76
N LYS A 130 4.71 -4.70 -17.98
CA LYS A 130 3.59 -4.67 -18.92
C LYS A 130 2.36 -4.14 -18.21
N ARG A 131 1.58 -3.32 -18.92
CA ARG A 131 0.31 -2.80 -18.39
C ARG A 131 -0.64 -3.93 -18.04
N ARG A 132 -1.22 -3.86 -16.85
CA ARG A 132 -2.29 -4.74 -16.38
C ARG A 132 -3.52 -3.92 -15.98
N SER A 133 -4.69 -4.55 -16.03
CA SER A 133 -5.90 -3.95 -15.47
C SER A 133 -5.82 -3.94 -13.94
N LEU A 134 -6.26 -2.85 -13.35
CA LEU A 134 -6.47 -2.72 -11.91
C LEU A 134 -7.72 -1.86 -11.69
N PRO A 135 -8.90 -2.48 -11.53
CA PRO A 135 -10.12 -1.77 -11.18
C PRO A 135 -9.98 -1.00 -9.87
N VAL A 136 -10.62 0.17 -9.81
CA VAL A 136 -10.79 0.95 -8.59
C VAL A 136 -12.15 0.59 -7.99
N TYR A 137 -12.17 0.26 -6.70
CA TYR A 137 -13.37 -0.09 -5.96
C TYR A 137 -13.66 0.97 -4.90
N ASP A 138 -14.88 1.47 -4.90
CA ASP A 138 -15.44 2.31 -3.83
C ASP A 138 -15.93 1.39 -2.71
N VAL A 139 -15.13 1.25 -1.65
CA VAL A 139 -15.39 0.42 -0.48
C VAL A 139 -15.00 1.17 0.79
N GLU A 140 -15.70 0.89 1.89
CA GLU A 140 -15.34 1.44 3.20
C GLU A 140 -14.11 0.69 3.72
N LEU A 141 -13.01 1.42 3.94
CA LEU A 141 -11.83 0.90 4.63
C LEU A 141 -12.00 1.11 6.15
N ASP A 142 -11.44 0.20 6.95
CA ASP A 142 -11.37 0.42 8.40
C ASP A 142 -10.15 1.29 8.70
N ASP A 143 -10.39 2.53 9.13
CA ASP A 143 -9.36 3.55 9.37
C ASP A 143 -8.47 3.22 10.59
N GLY A 144 -8.74 2.10 11.27
CA GLY A 144 -8.02 1.70 12.47
C GLY A 144 -8.29 2.57 13.69
N GLU A 145 -9.34 3.41 13.65
CA GLU A 145 -9.78 4.18 14.82
C GLU A 145 -10.21 3.25 15.97
N GLU A 146 -10.73 2.05 15.68
CA GLU A 146 -11.03 1.05 16.72
C GLU A 146 -9.77 0.53 17.46
N PHE A 147 -8.57 0.60 16.85
CA PHE A 147 -7.32 0.12 17.47
C PHE A 147 -6.79 1.06 18.56
N PHE A 148 -7.33 2.29 18.68
CA PHE A 148 -6.94 3.26 19.69
C PHE A 148 -7.97 3.46 20.80
N ASP A 149 -9.10 2.73 20.77
CA ASP A 149 -10.11 2.75 21.85
C ASP A 149 -9.79 1.75 22.97
N PHE A 150 -8.51 1.50 23.23
CA PHE A 150 -8.11 0.77 24.43
C PHE A 150 -8.19 1.70 25.64
N THR A 151 -9.13 1.42 26.54
CA THR A 151 -9.14 2.08 27.84
C THR A 151 -8.10 1.45 28.76
N GLN A 152 -7.73 2.16 29.83
CA GLN A 152 -6.87 1.60 30.88
C GLN A 152 -7.47 0.30 31.46
N GLU A 153 -8.80 0.19 31.52
CA GLU A 153 -9.50 -1.00 32.00
C GLU A 153 -9.29 -2.22 31.09
N ASP A 154 -9.23 -2.04 29.77
CA ASP A 154 -9.01 -3.15 28.82
C ASP A 154 -7.59 -3.74 28.97
N ILE A 155 -6.60 -2.87 29.19
CA ILE A 155 -5.20 -3.27 29.41
C ILE A 155 -5.04 -3.99 30.75
N ASP A 156 -5.67 -3.47 31.81
CA ASP A 156 -5.59 -4.04 33.15
C ASP A 156 -6.27 -5.42 33.22
N ALA A 157 -7.38 -5.60 32.49
CA ALA A 157 -8.10 -6.88 32.39
C ALA A 157 -7.30 -7.95 31.63
N GLU A 158 -6.58 -7.59 30.57
CA GLU A 158 -5.74 -8.54 29.82
C GLU A 158 -4.46 -8.92 30.57
N LEU A 159 -3.87 -7.96 31.30
CA LEU A 159 -2.67 -8.20 32.11
C LEU A 159 -2.97 -8.84 33.49
N GLY A 160 -4.24 -9.02 33.84
CA GLY A 160 -4.67 -9.57 35.12
C GLY A 160 -4.23 -8.69 36.30
N LEU A 161 -4.16 -7.38 36.09
CA LEU A 161 -3.76 -6.39 37.09
C LEU A 161 -4.99 -5.83 37.82
N ASP A 162 -5.94 -6.70 38.16
CA ASP A 162 -6.99 -6.33 39.11
C ASP A 162 -6.34 -6.20 40.49
N GLY A 163 -6.26 -4.95 40.96
CA GLY A 163 -5.52 -4.57 42.16
C GLY A 163 -5.86 -5.39 43.40
N GLU A 164 -4.88 -6.17 43.85
CA GLU A 164 -4.68 -6.47 45.26
C GLU A 164 -3.44 -5.69 45.72
N GLU A 165 -3.64 -4.44 46.14
CA GLU A 165 -2.73 -3.83 47.11
C GLU A 165 -3.18 -4.26 48.53
N PRO A 166 -2.26 -4.80 49.36
CA PRO A 166 -2.54 -5.23 50.73
C PRO A 166 -2.72 -4.10 51.73
#